data_AF-A0A914P9P0-F1
#
_entry.id   AF-A0A914P9P0-F1
#
_cell.length_a   1.000
_cell.length_b   1.000
_cell.length_c   1.000
_cell.angle_alpha   90.00
_cell.angle_beta   90.00
_cell.angle_gamma   90.00
#
_symmetry.space_group_name_H-M   'P 1'
#
loop_
_entity.id
_entity.type
_entity.pdbx_description
1 polymer ?
#
loop_
_entity_poly.entity_id
_entity_poly.type
_entity_poly.pdbx_seq_one_letter_code
_entity_poly.pdbx_strand_id
1 'polypeptide(L)'
;MYPLRNTKSSTQGDRCVKVLLDAERRGNDRIKEAQTYRVKIIKQAKIDAEIEKNAFQKQKDDIIKEKLRQIEHDIELEKIVYDRQVDATIKGYDERVAQVKDRVIENLLDLVTNIKPEIHHNFTVRKEINETGTYTRIFDPLHSGRRC
;
A
#
# COMPACT_ATOMS: atom_id res chain seq x y z
N MET A 1 -68.15 -91.91 12.21
CA MET A 1 -67.31 -90.87 12.86
C MET A 1 -66.19 -90.56 11.88
N TYR A 2 -66.23 -89.41 11.19
CA TYR A 2 -65.24 -89.10 10.14
C TYR A 2 -63.94 -88.57 10.77
N PRO A 3 -62.75 -89.04 10.35
CA PRO A 3 -61.49 -88.44 10.79
C PRO A 3 -61.30 -87.08 10.10
N LEU A 4 -61.12 -86.03 10.90
CA LEU A 4 -60.84 -84.69 10.43
C LEU A 4 -59.53 -84.65 9.65
N ARG A 5 -59.63 -84.12 8.44
CA ARG A 5 -58.57 -84.00 7.44
C ARG A 5 -57.68 -82.80 7.78
N ASN A 6 -56.37 -83.05 7.69
CA ASN A 6 -55.33 -82.15 7.18
C ASN A 6 -54.79 -81.03 8.10
N THR A 7 -53.71 -81.34 8.82
CA THR A 7 -52.82 -80.36 9.49
C THR A 7 -51.59 -79.94 8.65
N LYS A 8 -51.54 -80.25 7.34
CA LYS A 8 -50.34 -80.00 6.53
C LYS A 8 -50.28 -78.60 5.87
N SER A 9 -51.33 -77.77 5.95
CA SER A 9 -51.36 -76.46 5.27
C SER A 9 -50.79 -75.28 6.07
N SER A 10 -50.74 -75.32 7.41
CA SER A 10 -50.23 -74.20 8.22
C SER A 10 -48.70 -74.10 8.21
N THR A 11 -48.01 -75.24 8.28
CA THR A 11 -46.53 -75.29 8.37
C THR A 11 -45.81 -74.76 7.13
N GLN A 12 -46.43 -74.83 5.95
CA GLN A 12 -45.85 -74.30 4.71
C GLN A 12 -46.01 -72.78 4.62
N GLY A 13 -47.13 -72.23 5.10
CA GLY A 13 -47.34 -70.79 5.23
C GLY A 13 -46.35 -70.15 6.20
N ASP A 14 -46.19 -70.74 7.39
CA ASP A 14 -45.28 -70.22 8.43
C ASP A 14 -43.80 -70.24 7.99
N ARG A 15 -43.39 -71.23 7.18
CA ARG A 15 -42.04 -71.27 6.59
C ARG A 15 -41.84 -70.19 5.55
N CYS A 16 -42.82 -69.97 4.67
CA CYS A 16 -42.77 -68.92 3.66
C CYS A 16 -42.65 -67.52 4.31
N VAL A 17 -43.47 -67.26 5.32
CA VAL A 17 -43.43 -66.00 6.08
C VAL A 17 -42.08 -65.78 6.73
N LYS A 18 -41.48 -66.81 7.34
CA LYS A 18 -40.13 -66.70 7.94
C LYS A 18 -39.03 -66.40 6.91
N VAL A 19 -39.11 -66.99 5.71
CA VAL A 19 -38.16 -66.71 4.61
C VAL A 19 -38.29 -65.25 4.15
N LEU A 20 -39.52 -64.74 4.04
CA LEU A 20 -39.76 -63.34 3.66
C LEU A 20 -39.25 -62.36 4.73
N LEU A 21 -39.46 -62.64 6.01
CA LEU A 21 -38.97 -61.80 7.11
C LEU A 21 -37.43 -61.81 7.20
N ASP A 22 -36.79 -62.95 6.96
CA ASP A 22 -35.32 -63.04 6.90
C ASP A 22 -34.75 -62.30 5.67
N ALA A 23 -35.42 -62.40 4.52
CA ALA A 23 -35.08 -61.63 3.34
C ALA A 23 -35.23 -60.12 3.56
N GLU A 24 -36.31 -59.68 4.24
CA GLU A 24 -36.54 -58.29 4.61
C GLU A 24 -35.44 -57.77 5.55
N ARG A 25 -35.09 -58.54 6.59
CA ARG A 25 -34.01 -58.19 7.51
C ARG A 25 -32.68 -58.02 6.77
N ARG A 26 -32.32 -58.97 5.91
CA ARG A 26 -31.09 -58.90 5.11
C ARG A 26 -31.10 -57.70 4.16
N GLY A 27 -32.23 -57.40 3.53
CA GLY A 27 -32.39 -56.23 2.69
C GLY A 27 -32.15 -54.93 3.47
N ASN A 28 -32.76 -54.82 4.65
CA ASN A 28 -32.60 -53.67 5.54
C ASN A 28 -31.15 -53.51 6.04
N ASP A 29 -30.48 -54.61 6.38
CA ASP A 29 -29.09 -54.58 6.82
C ASP A 29 -28.16 -54.12 5.68
N ARG A 30 -28.37 -54.59 4.45
CA ARG A 30 -27.65 -54.10 3.26
C ARG A 30 -27.86 -52.61 2.99
N ILE A 31 -29.07 -52.09 3.18
CA ILE A 31 -29.36 -50.67 3.02
C ILE A 31 -28.64 -49.84 4.09
N LYS A 32 -28.63 -50.30 5.36
CA LYS A 32 -27.91 -49.62 6.45
C LYS A 32 -26.40 -49.64 6.25
N GLU A 33 -25.84 -50.77 5.80
CA GLU A 33 -24.43 -50.87 5.39
C GLU A 33 -24.10 -49.84 4.30
N ALA A 34 -24.93 -49.73 3.26
CA ALA A 34 -24.72 -48.75 2.19
C ALA A 34 -24.83 -47.29 2.68
N GLN A 35 -25.78 -46.99 3.57
CA GLN A 35 -25.94 -45.64 4.15
C GLN A 35 -24.75 -45.25 5.03
N THR A 36 -24.30 -46.16 5.90
CA THR A 36 -23.14 -45.92 6.77
C THR A 36 -21.86 -45.77 5.94
N TYR A 37 -21.68 -46.56 4.89
CA TYR A 37 -20.57 -46.43 3.94
C TYR A 37 -20.57 -45.06 3.26
N ARG A 38 -21.72 -44.60 2.76
CA ARG A 38 -21.85 -43.27 2.15
C ARG A 38 -21.48 -42.15 3.13
N VAL A 39 -21.97 -42.22 4.37
CA VAL A 39 -21.64 -41.23 5.40
C VAL A 39 -20.14 -41.26 5.73
N LYS A 40 -19.52 -42.44 5.79
CA LYS A 40 -18.09 -42.59 6.02
C LYS A 40 -17.26 -41.95 4.91
N ILE A 41 -17.60 -42.18 3.64
CA ILE A 41 -16.89 -41.55 2.50
C ILE A 41 -17.00 -40.03 2.58
N ILE A 42 -18.21 -39.50 2.82
CA ILE A 42 -18.42 -38.04 2.88
C ILE A 42 -17.59 -37.44 4.02
N LYS A 43 -17.55 -38.09 5.19
CA LYS A 43 -16.73 -37.63 6.32
C LYS A 43 -15.25 -37.68 5.99
N GLN A 44 -14.78 -38.77 5.38
CA GLN A 44 -13.39 -38.93 4.99
C GLN A 44 -12.98 -37.84 3.98
N ALA A 45 -13.78 -37.61 2.95
CA ALA A 45 -13.52 -36.58 1.95
C ALA A 45 -13.45 -35.17 2.55
N LYS A 46 -14.28 -34.88 3.57
CA LYS A 46 -14.21 -33.60 4.30
C LYS A 46 -12.90 -33.47 5.09
N ILE A 47 -12.51 -34.52 5.80
CA ILE A 47 -11.27 -34.54 6.59
C ILE A 47 -10.06 -34.37 5.66
N ASP A 48 -10.03 -35.10 4.54
CA ASP A 48 -8.92 -35.03 3.59
C ASP A 48 -8.82 -33.62 2.97
N ALA A 49 -9.95 -33.00 2.59
CA ALA A 49 -9.98 -31.64 2.09
C ALA A 49 -9.54 -30.60 3.15
N GLU A 50 -9.90 -30.78 4.41
CA GLU A 50 -9.45 -29.91 5.51
C GLU A 50 -7.93 -30.05 5.75
N ILE A 51 -7.40 -31.26 5.67
CA ILE A 51 -5.96 -31.53 5.78
C ILE A 51 -5.21 -30.83 4.66
N GLU A 52 -5.67 -30.98 3.41
CA GLU A 52 -5.05 -30.34 2.24
C GLU A 52 -5.09 -28.81 2.35
N LYS A 53 -6.25 -28.25 2.73
CA LYS A 53 -6.40 -26.80 2.97
C LYS A 53 -5.40 -26.30 4.00
N ASN A 54 -5.27 -27.00 5.14
CA ASN A 54 -4.36 -26.61 6.21
C ASN A 54 -2.89 -26.72 5.77
N ALA A 55 -2.54 -27.76 5.01
CA ALA A 55 -1.20 -27.92 4.46
C ALA A 55 -0.85 -26.77 3.49
N PHE A 56 -1.78 -26.43 2.58
CA PHE A 56 -1.62 -25.31 1.65
C PHE A 56 -1.48 -23.98 2.38
N GLN A 57 -2.31 -23.74 3.40
CA GLN A 57 -2.23 -22.52 4.20
C GLN A 57 -0.87 -22.38 4.89
N LYS A 58 -0.36 -23.45 5.51
CA LYS A 58 0.98 -23.44 6.13
C LYS A 58 2.08 -23.13 5.11
N GLN A 59 2.05 -23.77 3.93
CA GLN A 59 3.02 -23.49 2.87
C GLN A 59 2.97 -22.02 2.43
N LYS A 60 1.77 -21.43 2.31
CA LYS A 60 1.61 -20.02 1.93
C LYS A 60 2.10 -19.09 3.02
N ASP A 61 1.80 -19.39 4.27
CA ASP A 61 2.26 -18.59 5.42
C ASP A 61 3.78 -18.61 5.52
N ASP A 62 4.42 -19.75 5.26
CA ASP A 62 5.89 -19.86 5.26
C ASP A 62 6.52 -19.05 4.12
N ILE A 63 5.93 -19.09 2.92
CA ILE A 63 6.35 -18.24 1.79
C ILE A 63 6.17 -16.75 2.13
N ILE A 64 5.06 -16.38 2.74
CA ILE A 64 4.79 -14.98 3.14
C ILE A 64 5.83 -14.53 4.17
N LYS A 65 6.11 -15.34 5.19
CA LYS A 65 7.12 -15.03 6.21
C LYS A 65 8.51 -14.85 5.59
N GLU A 66 8.89 -15.72 4.65
CA GLU A 66 10.17 -15.59 3.96
C GLU A 66 10.23 -14.30 3.13
N LYS A 67 9.18 -13.99 2.36
CA LYS A 67 9.11 -12.74 1.60
C LYS A 67 9.16 -11.50 2.49
N LEU A 68 8.48 -11.52 3.64
CA LEU A 68 8.52 -10.41 4.58
C LEU A 68 9.93 -10.19 5.15
N ARG A 69 10.64 -11.27 5.52
CA ARG A 69 12.05 -11.17 5.94
C ARG A 69 12.94 -10.57 4.86
N GLN A 70 12.75 -10.98 3.60
CA GLN A 70 13.50 -10.44 2.47
C GLN A 70 13.21 -8.94 2.27
N ILE A 71 11.93 -8.54 2.31
CA ILE A 71 11.55 -7.13 2.20
C ILE A 71 12.12 -6.29 3.34
N GLU A 72 12.07 -6.79 4.58
CA GLU A 72 12.66 -6.10 5.73
C GLU A 72 14.17 -5.88 5.54
N HIS A 73 14.88 -6.90 5.07
CA HIS A 73 16.30 -6.81 4.76
C HIS A 73 16.60 -5.81 3.64
N ASP A 74 15.82 -5.85 2.54
CA ASP A 74 15.96 -4.95 1.41
C ASP A 74 15.74 -3.49 1.84
N ILE A 75 14.73 -3.23 2.68
CA ILE A 75 14.46 -1.89 3.23
C ILE A 75 15.63 -1.41 4.09
N GLU A 76 16.24 -2.28 4.90
CA GLU A 76 17.40 -1.91 5.72
C GLU A 76 18.61 -1.56 4.84
N LEU A 77 18.88 -2.36 3.81
CA LEU A 77 19.93 -2.08 2.84
C LEU A 77 19.68 -0.77 2.09
N GLU A 78 18.45 -0.54 1.63
CA GLU A 78 18.06 0.68 0.92
C GLU A 78 18.28 1.92 1.81
N LYS A 79 17.90 1.87 3.09
CA LYS A 79 18.16 2.95 4.05
C LYS A 79 19.66 3.24 4.17
N ILE A 80 20.49 2.22 4.33
CA ILE A 80 21.95 2.39 4.45
C ILE A 80 22.53 3.04 3.18
N VAL A 81 22.07 2.62 2.00
CA VAL A 81 22.51 3.20 0.72
C VAL A 81 22.07 4.65 0.60
N TYR A 82 20.82 4.94 0.94
CA TYR A 82 20.25 6.28 0.91
C TYR A 82 21.00 7.22 1.86
N ASP A 83 21.21 6.82 3.12
CA ASP A 83 21.93 7.62 4.11
C ASP A 83 23.35 7.95 3.64
N ARG A 84 24.07 6.97 3.05
CA ARG A 84 25.39 7.20 2.46
C ARG A 84 25.36 8.19 1.30
N GLN A 85 24.32 8.13 0.46
CA GLN A 85 24.16 9.05 -0.66
C GLN A 85 23.84 10.48 -0.19
N VAL A 86 23.03 10.60 0.86
CA VAL A 86 22.73 11.88 1.51
C VAL A 86 23.99 12.46 2.14
N ASP A 87 24.75 11.66 2.89
CA ASP A 87 26.02 12.09 3.50
C ASP A 87 27.03 12.54 2.43
N ALA A 88 27.10 11.82 1.30
CA ALA A 88 27.97 12.20 0.20
C ALA A 88 27.53 13.51 -0.48
N THR A 89 26.22 13.72 -0.64
CA THR A 89 25.70 14.98 -1.21
C THR A 89 25.90 16.16 -0.27
N ILE A 90 25.70 15.99 1.04
CA ILE A 90 25.98 17.02 2.05
C ILE A 90 27.46 17.43 2.01
N LYS A 91 28.39 16.46 2.02
CA LYS A 91 29.83 16.74 1.90
C LYS A 91 30.16 17.49 0.61
N GLY A 92 29.54 17.11 -0.51
CA GLY A 92 29.70 17.81 -1.77
C GLY A 92 29.17 19.25 -1.75
N TYR A 93 28.11 19.54 -1.00
CA TYR A 93 27.64 20.91 -0.79
C TYR A 93 28.62 21.71 0.06
N ASP A 94 29.12 21.14 1.16
CA ASP A 94 30.07 21.81 2.04
C ASP A 94 31.37 22.17 1.31
N GLU A 95 31.89 21.27 0.47
CA GLU A 95 33.05 21.53 -0.38
C GLU A 95 32.81 22.67 -1.37
N ARG A 96 31.65 22.68 -2.05
CA ARG A 96 31.29 23.77 -2.98
C ARG A 96 31.14 25.11 -2.27
N VAL A 97 30.51 25.11 -1.10
CA VAL A 97 30.37 26.31 -0.28
C VAL A 97 31.76 26.80 0.13
N ALA A 98 32.63 25.92 0.63
CA ALA A 98 33.99 26.29 1.02
C ALA A 98 34.79 26.91 -0.13
N GLN A 99 34.63 26.42 -1.36
CA GLN A 99 35.34 26.95 -2.54
C GLN A 99 34.82 28.30 -3.02
N VAL A 100 33.51 28.56 -2.91
CA VAL A 100 32.86 29.72 -3.54
C VAL A 100 32.54 30.84 -2.54
N LYS A 101 32.56 30.54 -1.23
CA LYS A 101 32.17 31.45 -0.15
C LYS A 101 32.89 32.79 -0.22
N ASP A 102 34.22 32.79 -0.32
CA ASP A 102 35.01 34.03 -0.24
C ASP A 102 34.69 34.96 -1.41
N ARG A 103 34.58 34.40 -2.63
CA ARG A 103 34.19 35.15 -3.83
C ARG A 103 32.79 35.76 -3.72
N VAL A 104 31.83 35.04 -3.13
CA VAL A 104 30.47 35.57 -2.94
C VAL A 104 30.45 36.68 -1.90
N ILE A 105 31.23 36.54 -0.82
CA ILE A 105 31.37 37.58 0.20
C ILE A 105 31.95 38.86 -0.40
N GLU A 106 33.04 38.75 -1.17
CA GLU A 106 33.64 39.89 -1.86
C GLU A 106 32.63 40.60 -2.79
N ASN A 107 31.92 39.83 -3.63
CA ASN A 107 30.91 40.38 -4.52
C ASN A 107 29.77 41.11 -3.76
N LEU A 108 29.32 40.55 -2.62
CA LEU A 108 28.28 41.17 -1.81
C LEU A 108 28.78 42.47 -1.14
N LEU A 109 30.02 42.47 -0.63
CA LEU A 109 30.63 43.66 -0.04
C LEU A 109 30.79 44.79 -1.06
N ASP A 110 31.24 44.47 -2.28
CA ASP A 110 31.37 45.44 -3.37
C ASP A 110 30.01 46.07 -3.74
N LEU A 111 28.96 45.26 -3.81
CA LEU A 111 27.61 45.75 -4.13
C LEU A 111 27.03 46.65 -3.03
N VAL A 112 27.28 46.33 -1.76
CA VAL A 112 26.74 47.10 -0.63
C VAL A 112 27.52 48.39 -0.39
N THR A 113 28.83 48.39 -0.61
CA THR A 113 29.70 49.56 -0.35
C THR A 113 29.72 50.56 -1.51
N ASN A 114 29.45 50.14 -2.74
CA ASN A 114 29.44 51.02 -3.91
C ASN A 114 28.09 51.74 -4.08
N ILE A 115 27.86 52.73 -3.23
CA ILE A 115 26.67 53.58 -3.31
C ILE A 115 26.82 54.53 -4.50
N LYS A 116 26.02 54.31 -5.56
CA LYS A 116 25.88 55.22 -6.70
C LYS A 116 24.61 56.03 -6.53
N PRO A 117 24.67 57.25 -5.95
CA PRO A 117 23.50 58.10 -5.83
C PRO A 117 23.08 58.56 -7.23
N GLU A 118 21.99 58.00 -7.73
CA GLU A 118 21.38 58.44 -8.99
C GLU A 118 20.23 59.39 -8.70
N ILE A 119 20.22 60.50 -9.42
CA ILE A 119 19.08 61.41 -9.42
C ILE A 119 17.96 60.73 -10.20
N HIS A 120 16.79 60.61 -9.58
CA HIS A 120 15.61 60.01 -10.21
C HIS A 120 15.34 60.66 -11.59
N HIS A 121 15.04 59.85 -12.60
CA HIS A 121 14.91 60.26 -14.00
C HIS A 121 14.05 61.50 -14.25
N ASN A 122 13.05 61.73 -13.38
CA ASN A 122 12.12 62.86 -13.49
C ASN A 122 12.64 64.18 -12.89
N PHE A 123 13.88 64.25 -12.40
CA PHE A 123 14.43 65.48 -11.87
C PHE A 123 14.58 66.53 -12.98
N THR A 124 13.71 67.53 -12.92
CA THR A 124 13.67 68.62 -13.90
C THR A 124 14.12 69.90 -13.21
N VAL A 125 15.24 70.49 -13.65
CA VAL A 125 15.64 71.83 -13.20
C VAL A 125 14.77 72.84 -13.94
N ARG A 126 13.89 73.54 -13.22
CA ARG A 126 13.18 74.70 -13.77
C ARG A 126 14.19 75.80 -14.06
N LYS A 127 14.17 76.31 -15.30
CA LYS A 127 14.95 77.50 -15.69
C LYS A 127 13.98 78.68 -15.74
N GLU A 128 14.11 79.60 -14.81
CA GLU A 128 13.39 80.87 -14.85
C GLU A 128 14.33 81.95 -15.42
N ILE A 129 13.75 82.86 -16.21
CA ILE A 129 14.47 83.95 -16.87
C ILE A 129 14.25 85.19 -16.00
N ASN A 130 15.32 85.72 -15.41
CA ASN A 130 15.23 86.98 -14.66
C ASN A 130 15.26 88.18 -15.62
N GLU A 131 14.72 89.32 -15.17
CA GLU A 131 14.56 90.56 -15.95
C GLU A 131 15.86 91.09 -16.59
N THR A 132 17.03 90.68 -16.10
CA THR A 132 18.35 91.04 -16.63
C THR A 132 18.89 90.05 -17.67
N GLY A 133 18.09 89.07 -18.10
CA GLY A 133 18.45 88.09 -19.14
C GLY A 133 19.46 87.03 -18.69
N THR A 134 19.65 86.84 -17.38
CA THR A 134 20.59 85.84 -16.83
C THR A 134 19.84 84.65 -16.23
N TYR A 135 20.35 83.42 -16.46
CA TYR A 135 19.76 82.17 -15.97
C TYR A 135 20.29 81.82 -14.58
N THR A 136 19.45 81.89 -13.55
CA THR A 136 19.77 81.33 -12.21
C THR A 136 19.16 79.95 -12.05
N ARG A 137 19.96 78.97 -11.62
CA ARG A 137 19.47 77.64 -11.23
C ARG A 137 18.97 77.71 -9.79
N ILE A 138 17.65 77.75 -9.59
CA ILE A 138 17.05 77.63 -8.26
C ILE A 138 16.83 76.14 -7.97
N PHE A 139 17.40 75.64 -6.88
CA PHE A 139 17.17 74.28 -6.42
C PHE A 139 15.86 74.26 -5.65
N ASP A 140 14.79 73.79 -6.29
CA ASP A 140 13.44 73.79 -5.71
C ASP A 140 13.19 72.42 -5.04
N PRO A 141 13.25 72.29 -3.69
CA PRO A 141 13.26 70.99 -3.04
C PRO A 141 11.85 70.37 -2.92
N LEU A 142 10.80 71.11 -3.28
CA LEU A 142 9.42 70.79 -2.95
C LEU A 142 8.48 71.10 -4.12
N HIS A 143 8.60 70.35 -5.21
CA HIS A 143 7.52 70.23 -6.19
C HIS A 143 7.20 68.76 -6.46
N SER A 144 6.71 68.08 -5.42
CA SER A 144 5.87 66.87 -5.51
C SER A 144 4.47 67.22 -6.05
N GLY A 145 4.41 67.91 -7.19
CA GLY A 145 3.18 68.53 -7.69
C GLY A 145 3.03 68.43 -9.19
N ARG A 146 2.31 67.37 -9.61
CA ARG A 146 1.57 67.22 -10.87
C ARG A 146 2.39 67.04 -12.16
N ARG A 147 2.48 65.78 -12.59
CA ARG A 147 2.13 65.37 -13.96
C ARG A 147 1.41 64.01 -13.91
N CYS A 148 0.12 64.08 -13.63
CA CYS A 148 -0.99 63.31 -14.21
C CYS A 148 -2.19 64.27 -14.23
#